data_AF-A0A3N8BMQ6-F1
#
_entry.id   AF-A0A3N8BMQ6-F1
#
_cell.length_a   1.000
_cell.length_b   1.000
_cell.length_c   1.000
_cell.angle_alpha   90.00
_cell.angle_beta   90.00
_cell.angle_gamma   90.00
#
_symmetry.space_group_name_H-M   'P 1'
#
loop_
_entity.id
_entity.type
_entity.pdbx_description
1 polymer ?
#
loop_
_entity_poly.entity_id
_entity_poly.type
_entity_poly.pdbx_seq_one_letter_code
_entity_poly.pdbx_strand_id
1 'polypeptide(L)' 'MVHLDALIERHVSCGRSLVAILHAIQDDAGYVPPGCIAPLAKALNLSRAEVHGVLTYYH' A
#
# COMPACT_ATOMS: atom_id res chain seq x y z
N MET A 1 2.50 -13.01 -13.77
CA MET A 1 2.07 -12.87 -12.36
C MET A 1 2.91 -11.76 -11.74
N VAL A 2 2.36 -10.57 -11.56
CA VAL A 2 3.05 -9.45 -10.90
C VAL A 2 3.12 -9.78 -9.40
N HIS A 3 4.31 -9.77 -8.82
CA HIS A 3 4.49 -9.99 -7.38
C HIS A 3 4.07 -8.72 -6.62
N LEU A 4 3.24 -8.87 -5.60
CA LEU A 4 2.69 -7.77 -4.81
C LEU A 4 3.79 -6.89 -4.18
N ASP A 5 4.85 -7.52 -3.69
CA ASP A 5 6.01 -6.81 -3.13
C ASP A 5 6.67 -5.89 -4.15
N ALA A 6 6.85 -6.33 -5.40
CA ALA A 6 7.46 -5.51 -6.45
C ALA A 6 6.58 -4.30 -6.83
N LEU A 7 5.25 -4.44 -6.77
CA LEU A 7 4.33 -3.32 -6.99
C LEU A 7 4.46 -2.30 -5.85
N ILE A 8 4.51 -2.76 -4.60
CA ILE A 8 4.63 -1.90 -3.43
C ILE A 8 5.98 -1.19 -3.40
N GLU A 9 7.09 -1.90 -3.64
CA GLU A 9 8.44 -1.33 -3.67
C GLU A 9 8.58 -0.21 -4.70
N ARG A 10 7.87 -0.30 -5.84
CA ARG A 10 7.88 0.74 -6.88
C ARG A 10 7.21 2.04 -6.44
N HIS A 11 6.27 1.98 -5.49
CA HIS A 11 5.45 3.13 -5.09
C HIS A 11 5.77 3.66 -3.69
N VAL A 12 6.41 2.85 -2.84
CA VAL A 12 6.91 3.30 -1.54
C VAL A 12 8.09 4.26 -1.77
N SER A 13 7.95 5.49 -1.28
CA SER A 13 9.01 6.51 -1.33
C SER A 13 9.09 7.22 0.01
N CYS A 14 10.27 7.64 0.42
CA CYS A 14 10.46 8.41 1.64
C CYS A 14 9.57 9.67 1.62
N GLY A 15 8.75 9.85 2.65
CA GLY A 15 7.85 11.00 2.80
C GLY A 15 6.49 10.89 2.11
N ARG A 16 6.19 9.80 1.39
CA ARG A 16 4.81 9.56 0.90
C ARG A 16 3.91 9.05 2.02
N SER A 17 2.68 9.56 2.07
CA SER A 17 1.64 9.01 2.94
C SER A 17 1.16 7.66 2.42
N LEU A 18 0.63 6.82 3.31
CA LEU A 18 0.01 5.56 2.95
C LEU A 18 -1.10 5.74 1.88
N VAL A 19 -1.93 6.78 2.01
CA VAL A 19 -2.98 7.12 1.05
C VAL A 19 -2.43 7.41 -0.34
N ALA A 20 -1.33 8.18 -0.44
CA ALA A 20 -0.70 8.49 -1.72
C ALA A 20 -0.11 7.24 -2.41
N ILE A 21 0.35 6.28 -1.62
CA ILE A 21 0.86 4.99 -2.12
C ILE A 21 -0.30 4.11 -2.60
N LEU A 22 -1.40 4.07 -1.86
CA LEU A 22 -2.61 3.35 -2.27
C LEU A 22 -3.18 3.90 -3.58
N HIS A 23 -3.25 5.22 -3.76
CA HIS A 23 -3.66 5.83 -5.02
C HIS A 23 -2.75 5.43 -6.17
N ALA A 24 -1.43 5.44 -5.98
CA ALA A 24 -0.49 5.06 -7.04
C ALA A 24 -0.61 3.57 -7.42
N ILE A 25 -0.79 2.69 -6.43
CA ILE A 25 -1.03 1.26 -6.66
C ILE A 25 -2.34 1.04 -7.43
N GLN A 26 -3.40 1.76 -7.06
CA GLN A 26 -4.70 1.66 -7.72
C GLN A 26 -4.69 2.23 -9.14
N ASP A 27 -3.93 3.29 -9.40
CA ASP A 27 -3.75 3.88 -10.74
C ASP A 27 -3.03 2.91 -11.69
N ASP A 28 -1.99 2.21 -11.19
CA ASP A 28 -1.20 1.24 -11.98
C ASP A 28 -1.92 -0.11 -12.17
N ALA A 29 -2.51 -0.66 -11.10
CA ALA A 29 -3.13 -1.99 -11.11
C ALA A 29 -4.65 -1.98 -11.36
N GLY A 30 -5.31 -0.83 -11.32
CA GLY A 30 -6.77 -0.66 -11.39
C GLY A 30 -7.52 -1.02 -10.10
N TYR A 31 -6.85 -1.56 -9.09
CA TYR A 31 -7.41 -1.90 -7.78
C TYR A 31 -6.30 -2.00 -6.72
N VAL A 32 -6.65 -1.96 -5.44
CA VAL A 32 -5.72 -2.24 -4.34
C VAL A 32 -5.76 -3.76 -4.02
N PRO A 33 -4.65 -4.50 -4.17
CA PRO A 33 -4.65 -5.95 -3.99
C PRO A 33 -5.05 -6.42 -2.56
N PRO A 34 -5.84 -7.48 -2.42
CA PRO A 34 -6.12 -8.09 -1.12
C PRO A 34 -4.85 -8.79 -0.62
N GLY A 35 -4.11 -8.14 0.28
CA GLY A 35 -2.81 -8.62 0.75
C GLY A 35 -1.78 -7.51 1.01
N CYS A 36 -2.05 -6.27 0.61
CA CYS A 36 -1.10 -5.16 0.76
C CYS A 36 -0.73 -4.82 2.20
N ILE A 37 -1.54 -5.23 3.18
CA ILE A 37 -1.45 -4.79 4.58
C ILE A 37 -0.06 -5.09 5.16
N ALA A 38 0.40 -6.33 5.08
CA ALA A 38 1.69 -6.75 5.65
C ALA A 38 2.89 -6.08 4.96
N PRO A 39 3.01 -6.10 3.62
CA PRO A 39 4.12 -5.45 2.93
C PRO A 39 4.12 -3.92 3.10
N LEU A 40 2.96 -3.24 3.07
CA LEU A 40 2.89 -1.79 3.34
C LEU A 40 3.27 -1.44 4.77
N ALA A 41 2.79 -2.22 5.76
CA ALA A 41 3.16 -2.02 7.16
C ALA A 41 4.67 -2.11 7.35
N LYS A 42 5.30 -3.13 6.75
CA LYS A 42 6.77 -3.29 6.78
C LYS A 42 7.48 -2.15 6.07
N ALA A 43 7.04 -1.77 4.87
CA ALA A 43 7.73 -0.80 4.03
C ALA A 43 7.63 0.64 4.58
N LEU A 44 6.55 0.97 5.29
CA LEU A 44 6.31 2.29 5.87
C LEU A 44 6.62 2.38 7.36
N ASN A 45 7.12 1.28 7.95
CA ASN A 45 7.35 1.17 9.39
C ASN A 45 6.10 1.52 10.22
N LEU A 46 4.93 1.04 9.77
CA LEU A 46 3.63 1.20 10.42
C LEU A 46 3.17 -0.12 11.01
N SER A 47 2.26 -0.07 11.99
CA SER A 47 1.56 -1.26 12.44
C SER A 47 0.54 -1.73 11.39
N ARG A 48 0.23 -3.03 11.39
CA ARG A 48 -0.86 -3.60 10.57
C ARG A 48 -2.20 -2.93 10.88
N ALA A 49 -2.41 -2.50 12.12
CA ALA A 49 -3.63 -1.83 12.56
C ALA A 49 -3.78 -0.44 11.93
N GLU A 50 -2.70 0.33 11.86
CA GLU A 50 -2.70 1.63 11.16
C GLU A 50 -2.99 1.47 9.67
N VAL A 51 -2.36 0.48 9.01
CA VAL A 51 -2.59 0.22 7.59
C VAL A 51 -4.03 -0.24 7.34
N HIS A 52 -4.54 -1.15 8.17
CA HIS A 52 -5.92 -1.61 8.09
C HIS A 52 -6.91 -0.48 8.35
N GLY A 53 -6.63 0.40 9.32
CA GLY A 53 -7.46 1.57 9.59
C GLY A 53 -7.59 2.47 8.37
N VAL A 54 -6.47 2.82 7.73
CA VAL A 54 -6.49 3.63 6.51
C VAL A 54 -7.24 2.93 5.38
N LEU A 55 -7.02 1.63 5.15
CA LEU A 55 -7.74 0.86 4.13
C LEU A 55 -9.25 0.81 4.37
N THR A 56 -9.71 0.76 5.63
CA THR A 56 -11.14 0.81 5.95
C THR A 56 -11.78 2.15 5.57
N TYR A 57 -11.03 3.26 5.68
CA TYR A 57 -11.52 4.60 5.32
C TYR A 57 -11.21 5.00 3.87
N TYR A 58 -10.38 4.22 3.17
CA TYR A 58 -9.99 4.44 1.79
C TYR A 58 -11.03 3.80 0.86
N HIS A 59 -11.90 4.62 0.28
CA HIS A 59 -12.93 4.25 -0.70
C HIS A 59 -12.66 4.90 -2.05
#